data_AF-A0A9Q4IFY9-F1
#
_entry.id   AF-A0A9Q4IFY9-F1
#
_cell.length_a   1.000
_cell.length_b   1.000
_cell.length_c   1.000
_cell.angle_alpha   90.00
_cell.angle_beta   90.00
_cell.angle_gamma   90.00
#
_symmetry.space_group_name_H-M   'P 1'
#
loop_
_entity.id
_entity.type
_entity.pdbx_description
1 polymer ?
#
loop_
_entity_poly.entity_id
_entity_poly.type
_entity_poly.pdbx_seq_one_letter_code
_entity_poly.pdbx_strand_id
1 'polypeptide(L)'
;MSEKSAKSQRMRGLAKSVAADFRTRTNATIVGLLALAGVTGMAGGFEEAEPEEVVSASEVTDPVAQPEELEIAPLTIQVQRTYVLDGARVVHMRLTNTAERPIYAMQWHQAFNLEDSTADTQPKFQKTDARLTGDDNLESIPLPSNQVLNPGVPQDIALVFSGDGVGDTLAVWSMEYRKSFLDGDSTWFVNERVAEVELR
;
A
#
# COMPACT_ATOMS: atom_id res chain seq x y z
N MET A 1 10.66 68.71 -15.28
CA MET A 1 11.47 68.94 -14.07
C MET A 1 10.72 68.34 -12.88
N SER A 2 11.40 67.49 -12.10
CA SER A 2 11.01 66.83 -10.83
C SER A 2 10.05 65.65 -10.81
N GLU A 3 10.64 64.51 -10.40
CA GLU A 3 10.09 63.29 -9.82
C GLU A 3 9.42 63.52 -8.45
N LYS A 4 8.52 62.59 -8.05
CA LYS A 4 8.48 61.86 -6.75
C LYS A 4 7.09 61.19 -6.60
N SER A 5 6.98 59.88 -6.58
CA SER A 5 7.27 58.92 -5.48
C SER A 5 6.01 58.55 -4.69
N ALA A 6 5.83 57.23 -4.53
CA ALA A 6 4.67 56.54 -3.97
C ALA A 6 4.46 56.78 -2.46
N LYS A 7 3.22 56.60 -2.00
CA LYS A 7 2.95 56.10 -0.64
C LYS A 7 1.60 55.38 -0.53
N SER A 8 1.71 54.16 -0.06
CA SER A 8 0.67 53.22 0.31
C SER A 8 -0.03 53.62 1.62
N GLN A 9 -1.27 53.13 1.75
CA GLN A 9 -1.96 52.69 2.97
C GLN A 9 -2.75 53.71 3.81
N ARG A 10 -4.09 53.55 3.80
CA ARG A 10 -4.91 53.10 4.95
C ARG A 10 -6.40 53.30 4.66
N MET A 11 -7.15 52.21 4.61
CA MET A 11 -8.58 52.22 4.94
C MET A 11 -8.79 51.20 6.06
N ARG A 12 -9.22 51.72 7.22
CA ARG A 12 -9.77 50.95 8.34
C ARG A 12 -11.19 50.50 7.94
N GLY A 13 -11.52 49.23 8.17
CA GLY A 13 -12.90 48.71 8.19
C GLY A 13 -12.91 47.49 9.10
N LEU A 14 -13.37 47.65 10.34
CA LEU A 14 -14.69 47.22 10.82
C LEU A 14 -14.76 45.71 11.09
N ALA A 15 -14.58 45.37 12.36
CA ALA A 15 -14.99 44.11 12.94
C ALA A 15 -16.51 43.91 12.74
N LYS A 16 -16.89 42.71 12.31
CA LYS A 16 -18.16 42.07 12.70
C LYS A 16 -18.03 40.56 12.57
N SER A 17 -18.25 39.93 13.71
CA SER A 17 -18.51 38.51 13.94
C SER A 17 -19.66 38.02 13.05
N VAL A 18 -19.47 36.86 12.42
CA VAL A 18 -20.54 35.91 12.06
C VAL A 18 -20.04 34.52 12.43
N ALA A 19 -20.43 34.09 13.62
CA ALA A 19 -20.52 32.68 13.98
C ALA A 19 -21.94 32.17 13.65
N ALA A 20 -22.05 30.85 13.45
CA ALA A 20 -23.25 30.05 13.17
C ALA A 20 -23.76 30.16 11.71
N ASP A 21 -24.06 29.11 10.96
CA ASP A 21 -24.24 27.69 11.25
C ASP A 21 -24.05 26.92 9.91
N PHE A 22 -23.18 25.90 9.87
CA PHE A 22 -23.38 24.75 8.99
C PHE A 22 -23.07 23.50 9.78
N ARG A 23 -24.11 23.05 10.47
CA ARG A 23 -24.20 21.82 11.22
C ARG A 23 -24.46 20.69 10.23
N THR A 24 -23.40 20.06 9.75
CA THR A 24 -23.47 18.75 9.09
C THR A 24 -22.46 17.84 9.77
N ARG A 25 -22.99 16.79 10.41
CA ARG A 25 -22.25 15.81 11.20
C ARG A 25 -21.20 15.10 10.33
N THR A 26 -19.93 15.15 10.70
CA THR A 26 -18.94 14.11 10.32
C THR A 26 -17.86 14.00 11.40
N ASN A 27 -17.60 12.76 11.79
CA ASN A 27 -16.82 12.28 12.92
C ASN A 27 -15.45 12.93 13.11
N ALA A 28 -15.17 13.31 14.35
CA ALA A 28 -13.86 13.75 14.81
C ALA A 28 -13.18 12.64 15.62
N THR A 29 -12.06 12.16 15.05
CA THR A 29 -10.78 11.93 15.74
C THR A 29 -10.64 10.70 16.64
N ILE A 30 -9.95 9.70 16.09
CA ILE A 30 -9.27 8.60 16.80
C ILE A 30 -8.04 9.18 17.52
N VAL A 31 -7.96 8.97 18.84
CA VAL A 31 -6.73 9.08 19.64
C VAL A 31 -6.79 8.01 20.72
N GLY A 32 -5.76 7.17 20.84
CA GLY A 32 -5.52 6.43 22.09
C GLY A 32 -4.72 5.14 22.04
N LEU A 33 -3.43 5.24 21.68
CA LEU A 33 -2.27 4.54 22.28
C LEU A 33 -2.32 3.02 22.59
N LEU A 34 -1.52 2.28 21.81
CA LEU A 34 -0.80 1.06 22.19
C LEU A 34 -0.06 1.25 23.53
N ALA A 35 -0.37 0.38 24.50
CA ALA A 35 0.44 0.20 25.69
C ALA A 35 1.42 -0.94 25.45
N LEU A 36 2.61 -0.61 24.95
CA LEU A 36 3.79 -1.48 25.01
C LEU A 36 4.40 -1.35 26.42
N ALA A 37 4.23 -2.37 27.25
CA ALA A 37 4.97 -2.53 28.48
C ALA A 37 5.54 -3.95 28.53
N GLY A 38 6.84 -4.05 28.26
CA GLY A 38 7.62 -5.27 28.36
C GLY A 38 9.11 -4.95 28.35
N VAL A 39 9.59 -4.20 29.35
CA VAL A 39 11.02 -3.94 29.56
C VAL A 39 11.58 -5.02 30.48
N THR A 40 12.51 -5.84 29.98
CA THR A 40 13.64 -6.54 30.66
C THR A 40 14.25 -7.48 29.62
N GLY A 41 15.53 -7.53 29.28
CA GLY A 41 16.73 -7.05 29.94
C GLY A 41 17.73 -8.20 30.14
N MET A 42 18.83 -8.16 29.37
CA MET A 42 20.17 -8.75 29.60
C MET A 42 20.59 -10.05 28.87
N ALA A 43 21.61 -9.84 28.02
CA ALA A 43 22.92 -10.51 28.00
C ALA A 43 23.24 -11.42 26.79
N GLY A 44 23.92 -10.82 25.80
CA GLY A 44 25.15 -11.40 25.27
C GLY A 44 25.12 -11.90 23.83
N GLY A 45 25.65 -11.06 22.92
CA GLY A 45 26.38 -11.49 21.73
C GLY A 45 25.55 -12.06 20.57
N PHE A 46 25.90 -11.63 19.36
CA PHE A 46 25.29 -11.94 18.06
C PHE A 46 24.01 -11.14 17.77
N GLU A 47 24.14 -10.12 16.91
CA GLU A 47 23.03 -9.50 16.20
C GLU A 47 22.46 -10.57 15.24
N GLU A 48 21.56 -11.38 15.77
CA GLU A 48 20.60 -12.14 14.98
C GLU A 48 19.51 -11.13 14.59
N ALA A 49 19.46 -10.78 13.31
CA ALA A 49 18.38 -9.96 12.77
C ALA A 49 17.07 -10.70 13.02
N GLU A 50 16.22 -10.15 13.88
CA GLU A 50 14.87 -10.64 14.09
C GLU A 50 14.16 -10.62 12.72
N PRO A 51 13.61 -11.75 12.24
CA PRO A 51 12.82 -11.71 11.02
C PRO A 51 11.64 -10.75 11.23
N GLU A 52 11.51 -9.80 10.30
CA GLU A 52 10.40 -8.86 10.25
C GLU A 52 9.07 -9.63 10.15
N GLU A 53 8.07 -9.09 10.83
CA GLU A 53 6.73 -9.60 11.11
C GLU A 53 6.17 -10.61 10.08
N VAL A 54 6.02 -11.88 10.50
CA VAL A 54 5.25 -12.89 9.74
C VAL A 54 3.79 -12.72 10.11
N VAL A 55 2.96 -12.27 9.15
CA VAL A 55 1.53 -12.07 9.37
C VAL A 55 0.72 -13.09 8.58
N SER A 56 -0.20 -13.79 9.25
CA SER A 56 -1.05 -14.79 8.61
C SER A 56 -2.40 -14.20 8.17
N ALA A 57 -2.66 -14.10 6.87
CA ALA A 57 -3.99 -13.81 6.36
C ALA A 57 -4.87 -15.08 6.46
N SER A 58 -5.88 -15.06 7.32
CA SER A 58 -6.70 -16.23 7.61
C SER A 58 -7.75 -16.52 6.54
N GLU A 59 -7.92 -17.80 6.21
CA GLU A 59 -9.00 -18.34 5.39
C GLU A 59 -10.33 -17.92 6.01
N VAL A 60 -11.16 -17.24 5.23
CA VAL A 60 -12.42 -16.63 5.69
C VAL A 60 -13.42 -17.73 6.06
N THR A 61 -13.33 -18.21 7.30
CA THR A 61 -14.41 -18.95 7.96
C THR A 61 -15.16 -18.05 8.95
N ASP A 62 -14.63 -16.86 9.25
CA ASP A 62 -15.20 -15.88 10.16
C ASP A 62 -15.50 -14.55 9.43
N PRO A 63 -16.74 -14.05 9.43
CA PRO A 63 -17.14 -12.81 8.74
C PRO A 63 -16.60 -11.52 9.39
N VAL A 64 -15.60 -11.63 10.29
CA VAL A 64 -15.03 -10.53 11.10
C VAL A 64 -13.48 -10.57 11.11
N ALA A 65 -12.84 -11.19 10.12
CA ALA A 65 -11.40 -10.93 9.90
C ALA A 65 -11.25 -9.48 9.38
N GLN A 66 -10.66 -8.60 10.18
CA GLN A 66 -10.35 -7.24 9.72
C GLN A 66 -9.31 -7.34 8.59
N PRO A 67 -9.49 -6.60 7.48
CA PRO A 67 -8.49 -6.59 6.42
C PRO A 67 -7.15 -6.13 7.01
N GLU A 68 -6.11 -6.89 6.70
CA GLU A 68 -4.77 -6.67 7.24
C GLU A 68 -4.17 -5.44 6.55
N GLU A 69 -3.80 -4.42 7.33
CA GLU A 69 -3.24 -3.17 6.84
C GLU A 69 -1.72 -3.13 7.08
N LEU A 70 -0.97 -2.96 6.00
CA LEU A 70 0.49 -2.89 5.97
C LEU A 70 0.92 -1.51 5.49
N GLU A 71 1.77 -0.83 6.26
CA GLU A 71 2.37 0.45 5.89
C GLU A 71 3.79 0.25 5.36
N ILE A 72 3.94 0.10 4.04
CA ILE A 72 5.18 -0.27 3.36
C ILE A 72 5.52 0.79 2.34
N ALA A 73 6.41 1.74 2.67
CA ALA A 73 6.70 2.88 1.79
C ALA A 73 7.02 2.45 0.35
N PRO A 74 6.37 3.06 -0.68
CA PRO A 74 5.43 4.18 -0.65
C PRO A 74 3.94 3.75 -0.67
N LEU A 75 3.63 2.52 -0.28
CA LEU A 75 2.31 1.91 -0.35
C LEU A 75 1.72 1.70 1.05
N THR A 76 0.46 2.07 1.23
CA THR A 76 -0.39 1.42 2.24
C THR A 76 -1.18 0.33 1.53
N ILE A 77 -1.13 -0.89 2.06
CA ILE A 77 -1.71 -2.09 1.46
C ILE A 77 -2.72 -2.65 2.44
N GLN A 78 -3.95 -2.89 2.00
CA GLN A 78 -4.94 -3.61 2.79
C GLN A 78 -5.29 -4.91 2.07
N VAL A 79 -4.85 -6.06 2.58
CA VAL A 79 -5.21 -7.36 2.00
C VAL A 79 -6.62 -7.71 2.44
N GLN A 80 -7.53 -7.82 1.47
CA GLN A 80 -8.96 -8.00 1.73
C GLN A 80 -9.40 -9.46 1.64
N ARG A 81 -8.90 -10.18 0.63
CA ARG A 81 -9.21 -11.60 0.40
C ARG A 81 -8.18 -12.27 -0.49
N THR A 82 -7.98 -13.56 -0.25
CA THR A 82 -7.13 -14.46 -1.04
C THR A 82 -7.96 -15.66 -1.49
N TYR A 83 -7.75 -16.15 -2.71
CA TYR A 83 -8.42 -17.35 -3.22
C TYR A 83 -7.68 -17.90 -4.45
N VAL A 84 -8.09 -19.08 -4.92
CA VAL A 84 -7.59 -19.69 -6.16
C VAL A 84 -8.69 -19.66 -7.22
N LEU A 85 -8.36 -19.19 -8.43
CA LEU A 85 -9.25 -19.17 -9.59
C LEU A 85 -8.51 -19.80 -10.79
N ASP A 86 -9.05 -20.88 -11.35
CA ASP A 86 -8.45 -21.59 -12.50
C ASP A 86 -6.96 -21.94 -12.33
N GLY A 87 -6.55 -22.26 -11.09
CA GLY A 87 -5.17 -22.58 -10.73
C GLY A 87 -4.26 -21.35 -10.52
N ALA A 88 -4.77 -20.14 -10.70
CA ALA A 88 -4.06 -18.90 -10.36
C ALA A 88 -4.40 -18.45 -8.94
N ARG A 89 -3.40 -18.01 -8.18
CA ARG A 89 -3.60 -17.38 -6.87
C ARG A 89 -4.01 -15.92 -7.09
N VAL A 90 -5.12 -15.51 -6.49
CA VAL A 90 -5.60 -14.12 -6.56
C VAL A 90 -5.52 -13.49 -5.19
N VAL A 91 -4.89 -12.32 -5.12
CA VAL A 91 -4.83 -11.49 -3.92
C VAL A 91 -5.57 -10.18 -4.18
N HIS A 92 -6.69 -10.00 -3.48
CA HIS A 92 -7.45 -8.76 -3.53
C HIS A 92 -6.95 -7.82 -2.44
N MET A 93 -6.57 -6.61 -2.86
CA MET A 93 -5.99 -5.62 -1.98
C MET A 93 -6.46 -4.22 -2.34
N ARG A 94 -6.50 -3.35 -1.33
CA ARG A 94 -6.58 -1.90 -1.55
C ARG A 94 -5.18 -1.33 -1.44
N LEU A 95 -4.73 -0.68 -2.51
CA LEU A 95 -3.45 0.01 -2.56
C LEU A 95 -3.64 1.51 -2.48
N THR A 96 -2.89 2.17 -1.62
CA THR A 96 -2.81 3.63 -1.55
C THR A 96 -1.37 4.06 -1.69
N ASN A 97 -1.06 4.87 -2.70
CA ASN A 97 0.25 5.48 -2.86
C ASN A 97 0.40 6.67 -1.90
N THR A 98 1.30 6.57 -0.93
CA THR A 98 1.59 7.60 0.08
C THR A 98 2.66 8.58 -0.38
N ALA A 99 3.34 8.33 -1.50
CA ALA A 99 4.29 9.26 -2.08
C ALA A 99 3.62 10.35 -2.94
N GLU A 100 4.36 11.42 -3.21
CA GLU A 100 3.89 12.55 -4.03
C GLU A 100 3.89 12.28 -5.55
N ARG A 101 4.44 11.13 -5.99
CA ARG A 101 4.62 10.79 -7.40
C ARG A 101 3.76 9.59 -7.78
N PRO A 102 3.16 9.57 -8.98
CA PRO A 102 2.41 8.39 -9.44
C PRO A 102 3.32 7.16 -9.56
N ILE A 103 2.73 5.99 -9.33
CA ILE A 103 3.34 4.68 -9.57
C ILE A 103 2.53 4.01 -10.68
N TYR A 104 3.18 3.44 -11.68
CA TYR A 104 2.56 2.72 -12.81
C TYR A 104 2.48 1.22 -12.51
N ALA A 105 1.57 0.52 -13.19
CA ALA A 105 1.28 -0.91 -12.93
C ALA A 105 2.52 -1.79 -12.90
N MET A 106 3.34 -1.66 -13.94
CA MET A 106 4.60 -2.39 -14.06
C MET A 106 5.59 -2.15 -12.91
N GLN A 107 5.46 -1.02 -12.21
CA GLN A 107 6.32 -0.67 -11.08
C GLN A 107 5.79 -1.29 -9.79
N TRP A 108 4.50 -1.09 -9.42
CA TRP A 108 4.00 -1.69 -8.18
C TRP A 108 3.93 -3.22 -8.24
N HIS A 109 3.84 -3.84 -9.42
CA HIS A 109 3.99 -5.30 -9.57
C HIS A 109 5.32 -5.82 -9.02
N GLN A 110 6.37 -4.99 -9.03
CA GLN A 110 7.67 -5.37 -8.49
C GLN A 110 7.63 -5.46 -6.96
N ALA A 111 6.75 -4.69 -6.31
CA ALA A 111 6.60 -4.70 -4.85
C ALA A 111 6.02 -6.01 -4.29
N PHE A 112 5.45 -6.88 -5.14
CA PHE A 112 4.72 -8.06 -4.69
C PHE A 112 5.26 -9.31 -5.38
N ASN A 113 5.82 -10.26 -4.64
CA ASN A 113 6.18 -11.57 -5.16
C ASN A 113 5.34 -12.65 -4.48
N LEU A 114 4.94 -13.65 -5.25
CA LEU A 114 4.35 -14.85 -4.71
C LEU A 114 5.45 -15.89 -4.57
N GLU A 115 5.55 -16.46 -3.37
CA GLU A 115 6.53 -17.48 -3.01
C GLU A 115 5.80 -18.75 -2.57
N ASP A 116 6.46 -19.88 -2.77
CA ASP A 116 6.03 -21.19 -2.30
C ASP A 116 6.95 -21.61 -1.17
N SER A 117 6.44 -21.60 0.07
CA SER A 117 7.20 -21.88 1.28
C SER A 117 7.78 -23.30 1.31
N THR A 118 7.20 -24.22 0.54
CA THR A 118 7.57 -25.63 0.50
C THR A 118 8.51 -25.99 -0.65
N ALA A 119 8.74 -25.07 -1.59
CA ALA A 119 9.51 -25.35 -2.79
C ALA A 119 11.03 -25.20 -2.56
N ASP A 120 11.79 -26.24 -2.93
CA ASP A 120 13.26 -26.20 -2.97
C ASP A 120 13.78 -25.12 -3.95
N THR A 121 12.98 -24.74 -4.94
CA THR A 121 13.28 -23.67 -5.90
C THR A 121 12.02 -22.87 -6.15
N GLN A 122 12.09 -21.56 -5.92
CA GLN A 122 10.94 -20.68 -6.04
C GLN A 122 10.36 -20.68 -7.47
N PRO A 123 9.07 -21.03 -7.65
CA PRO A 123 8.43 -21.03 -8.95
C PRO A 123 8.29 -19.60 -9.47
N LYS A 124 8.20 -19.46 -10.80
CA LYS A 124 7.97 -18.16 -11.45
C LYS A 124 6.48 -17.95 -11.65
N PHE A 125 5.93 -16.95 -10.99
CA PHE A 125 4.56 -16.52 -11.22
C PHE A 125 4.50 -15.33 -12.17
N GLN A 126 3.62 -15.41 -13.16
CA GLN A 126 3.23 -14.27 -13.98
C GLN A 126 2.21 -13.44 -13.21
N LYS A 127 2.36 -12.11 -13.25
CA LYS A 127 1.50 -11.16 -12.54
C LYS A 127 0.63 -10.40 -13.52
N THR A 128 -0.66 -10.31 -13.22
CA THR A 128 -1.59 -9.46 -13.97
C THR A 128 -2.55 -8.76 -13.01
N ASP A 129 -2.95 -7.54 -13.36
CA ASP A 129 -4.02 -6.85 -12.63
C ASP A 129 -5.38 -7.27 -13.19
N ALA A 130 -6.32 -7.51 -12.29
CA ALA A 130 -7.71 -7.78 -12.60
C ALA A 130 -8.64 -6.87 -11.79
N ARG A 131 -9.83 -6.62 -12.36
CA ARG A 131 -10.94 -5.98 -11.66
C ARG A 131 -12.02 -7.01 -11.37
N LEU A 132 -12.59 -6.90 -10.18
CA LEU A 132 -13.72 -7.71 -9.74
C LEU A 132 -15.03 -7.04 -10.16
N THR A 133 -15.91 -7.83 -10.77
CA THR A 133 -17.29 -7.42 -11.05
C THR A 133 -18.26 -8.36 -10.34
N GLY A 134 -19.03 -7.84 -9.39
CA GLY A 134 -20.05 -8.60 -8.65
C GLY A 134 -19.57 -9.24 -7.34
N ASP A 135 -20.54 -9.78 -6.59
CA ASP A 135 -20.35 -10.17 -5.19
C ASP A 135 -19.91 -11.63 -5.00
N ASP A 136 -20.28 -12.56 -5.90
CA ASP A 136 -20.12 -14.01 -5.62
C ASP A 136 -19.40 -14.84 -6.71
N ASN A 137 -19.11 -14.28 -7.89
CA ASN A 137 -18.33 -14.98 -8.92
C ASN A 137 -17.35 -14.03 -9.58
N LEU A 138 -16.08 -14.43 -9.54
CA LEU A 138 -14.95 -13.57 -9.81
C LEU A 138 -14.58 -13.73 -11.28
N GLU A 139 -15.25 -12.98 -12.15
CA GLU A 139 -14.80 -12.87 -13.54
C GLU A 139 -13.60 -11.90 -13.58
N SER A 140 -12.42 -12.47 -13.80
CA SER A 140 -11.19 -11.69 -13.99
C SER A 140 -11.30 -10.91 -15.28
N ILE A 141 -11.60 -9.61 -15.19
CA ILE A 141 -11.45 -8.70 -16.32
C ILE A 141 -10.05 -8.09 -16.20
N PRO A 142 -9.13 -8.37 -17.15
CA PRO A 142 -7.81 -7.77 -17.14
C PRO A 142 -7.94 -6.24 -17.14
N LEU A 143 -7.31 -5.60 -16.17
CA LEU A 143 -7.16 -4.15 -16.20
C LEU A 143 -6.14 -3.78 -17.29
N PRO A 144 -6.25 -2.60 -17.90
CA PRO A 144 -5.26 -2.18 -18.86
C PRO A 144 -3.91 -2.03 -18.15
N SER A 145 -2.86 -2.60 -18.75
CA SER A 145 -1.50 -2.64 -18.18
C SER A 145 -0.84 -1.27 -17.95
N ASN A 146 -1.53 -0.19 -18.28
CA ASN A 146 -1.11 1.20 -18.09
C ASN A 146 -1.79 1.87 -16.88
N GLN A 147 -2.36 1.09 -15.96
CA GLN A 147 -2.97 1.63 -14.74
C GLN A 147 -1.94 2.44 -13.92
N VAL A 148 -2.44 3.45 -13.19
CA VAL A 148 -1.64 4.37 -12.38
C VAL A 148 -2.24 4.50 -10.99
N LEU A 149 -1.40 4.30 -9.97
CA LEU A 149 -1.69 4.66 -8.58
C LEU A 149 -1.30 6.13 -8.35
N ASN A 150 -2.30 7.00 -8.39
CA ASN A 150 -2.13 8.42 -8.07
C ASN A 150 -1.89 8.61 -6.56
N PRO A 151 -1.08 9.60 -6.17
CA PRO A 151 -0.87 9.99 -4.77
C PRO A 151 -2.18 10.15 -3.99
N GLY A 152 -2.28 9.48 -2.84
CA GLY A 152 -3.38 9.58 -1.89
C GLY A 152 -4.74 9.06 -2.38
N VAL A 153 -4.81 8.40 -3.55
CA VAL A 153 -6.05 7.82 -4.08
C VAL A 153 -6.02 6.30 -3.89
N PRO A 154 -6.82 5.74 -2.96
CA PRO A 154 -6.92 4.29 -2.79
C PRO A 154 -7.53 3.65 -4.03
N GLN A 155 -7.00 2.49 -4.44
CA GLN A 155 -7.54 1.68 -5.53
C GLN A 155 -7.65 0.22 -5.08
N ASP A 156 -8.82 -0.38 -5.31
CA ASP A 156 -9.03 -1.81 -5.13
C ASP A 156 -8.51 -2.55 -6.38
N ILE A 157 -7.56 -3.47 -6.17
CA ILE A 157 -6.84 -4.20 -7.21
C ILE A 157 -6.87 -5.69 -6.85
N ALA A 158 -7.15 -6.55 -7.83
CA ALA A 158 -6.90 -7.98 -7.70
C ALA A 158 -5.62 -8.33 -8.46
N LEU A 159 -4.57 -8.69 -7.73
CA LEU A 159 -3.32 -9.16 -8.33
C LEU A 159 -3.43 -10.67 -8.53
N VAL A 160 -3.35 -11.10 -9.79
CA VAL A 160 -3.46 -12.49 -10.20
C VAL A 160 -2.06 -13.04 -10.48
N PHE A 161 -1.74 -14.16 -9.84
CA PHE A 161 -0.48 -14.86 -9.98
C PHE A 161 -0.73 -16.23 -10.64
N SER A 162 -0.29 -16.38 -11.88
CA SER A 162 -0.39 -17.65 -12.63
C SER A 162 0.97 -18.33 -12.72
N GLY A 163 1.04 -19.62 -12.39
CA GLY A 163 2.27 -20.41 -12.45
C GLY A 163 2.07 -21.83 -11.93
N ASP A 164 3.13 -22.62 -11.90
CA ASP A 164 3.09 -24.05 -11.53
C ASP A 164 3.29 -24.31 -10.02
N GLY A 165 3.30 -23.26 -9.19
CA GLY A 165 3.52 -23.34 -7.73
C GLY A 165 2.24 -23.16 -6.91
N VAL A 166 2.29 -23.55 -5.63
CA VAL A 166 1.16 -23.35 -4.71
C VAL A 166 0.96 -21.87 -4.41
N GLY A 167 2.07 -21.15 -4.19
CA GLY A 167 2.07 -19.72 -3.93
C GLY A 167 1.26 -19.38 -2.68
N ASP A 168 1.85 -19.67 -1.53
CA ASP A 168 1.24 -19.54 -0.20
C ASP A 168 1.78 -18.35 0.60
N THR A 169 2.81 -17.64 0.11
CA THR A 169 3.33 -16.43 0.78
C THR A 169 3.43 -15.26 -0.19
N LEU A 170 2.78 -14.14 0.14
CA LEU A 170 2.98 -12.88 -0.54
C LEU A 170 4.14 -12.12 0.13
N ALA A 171 5.30 -12.11 -0.52
CA ALA A 171 6.42 -11.28 -0.12
C ALA A 171 6.22 -9.84 -0.62
N VAL A 172 6.27 -8.89 0.29
CA VAL A 172 6.07 -7.47 0.01
C VAL A 172 7.37 -6.70 0.17
N TRP A 173 7.68 -5.87 -0.82
CA TRP A 173 8.91 -5.09 -0.92
C TRP A 173 8.60 -3.60 -0.87
N SER A 174 9.42 -2.86 -0.13
CA SER A 174 9.42 -1.40 -0.19
C SER A 174 9.91 -0.92 -1.56
N MET A 175 9.53 0.31 -1.92
CA MET A 175 10.00 0.94 -3.16
C MET A 175 10.57 2.33 -2.92
N GLU A 176 11.52 2.70 -3.76
CA GLU A 176 12.18 4.00 -3.74
C GLU A 176 12.15 4.64 -5.13
N TYR A 177 11.87 5.95 -5.18
CA TYR A 177 11.97 6.72 -6.41
C TYR A 177 13.40 7.27 -6.54
N ARG A 178 14.19 6.68 -7.44
CA ARG A 178 15.60 7.05 -7.63
C ARG A 178 15.98 7.12 -9.10
N LYS A 179 17.11 7.77 -9.37
CA LYS A 179 17.69 7.85 -10.70
C LYS A 179 18.40 6.54 -11.04
N SER A 180 18.01 5.94 -12.15
CA SER A 180 18.69 4.80 -12.74
C SER A 180 20.12 5.16 -13.14
N PHE A 181 21.06 4.25 -12.87
CA PHE A 181 22.46 4.42 -13.29
C PHE A 181 22.65 4.13 -14.78
N LEU A 182 21.76 3.34 -15.40
CA LEU A 182 21.93 2.83 -16.77
C LEU A 182 21.54 3.86 -17.83
N ASP A 183 20.37 4.46 -17.68
CA ASP A 183 19.76 5.40 -18.63
C ASP A 183 19.66 6.83 -18.08
N GLY A 184 19.84 7.01 -16.76
CA GLY A 184 19.71 8.31 -16.10
C GLY A 184 18.27 8.74 -15.86
N ASP A 185 17.27 7.88 -16.15
CA ASP A 185 15.87 8.20 -15.91
C ASP A 185 15.48 7.90 -14.46
N SER A 186 14.56 8.68 -13.91
CA SER A 186 14.05 8.47 -12.55
C SER A 186 12.78 7.64 -12.58
N THR A 187 12.82 6.50 -11.88
CA THR A 187 11.70 5.56 -11.77
C THR A 187 11.65 4.97 -10.36
N TRP A 188 10.54 4.32 -10.06
CA TRP A 188 10.38 3.49 -8.89
C TRP A 188 11.18 2.19 -9.04
N PHE A 189 11.89 1.81 -7.99
CA PHE A 189 12.61 0.56 -7.86
C PHE A 189 12.26 -0.11 -6.54
N VAL A 190 12.20 -1.44 -6.52
CA VAL A 190 12.20 -2.20 -5.28
C VAL A 190 13.49 -1.96 -4.49
N ASN A 191 13.37 -1.88 -3.17
CA ASN A 191 14.50 -1.70 -2.28
C ASN A 191 14.74 -2.96 -1.44
N GLU A 192 13.95 -3.18 -0.39
CA GLU A 192 14.10 -4.30 0.53
C GLU A 192 12.75 -5.00 0.78
N ARG A 193 12.81 -6.29 1.13
CA ARG A 193 11.65 -7.04 1.59
C ARG A 193 11.32 -6.56 2.99
N VAL A 194 10.06 -6.24 3.23
CA VAL A 194 9.63 -5.66 4.51
C VAL A 194 8.46 -6.38 5.17
N ALA A 195 7.76 -7.26 4.44
CA ALA A 195 6.68 -8.05 5.01
C ALA A 195 6.46 -9.35 4.24
N GLU A 196 5.87 -10.31 4.95
CA GLU A 196 5.39 -11.58 4.42
C GLU A 196 3.96 -11.81 4.89
N VAL A 197 3.08 -12.08 3.93
CA VAL A 197 1.69 -12.41 4.23
C VAL A 197 1.44 -13.86 3.83
N GLU A 198 1.20 -14.74 4.81
CA GLU A 198 0.75 -16.10 4.51
C GLU A 198 -0.67 -16.05 3.94
N LEU A 199 -0.86 -16.66 2.77
CA LEU A 199 -2.10 -16.69 2.03
C LEU A 199 -2.79 -18.03 2.30
N ARG A 200 -3.86 -17.99 3.08
CA ARG A 200 -4.75 -19.14 3.26
C ARG A 200 -5.82 -19.14 2.16
#